data_AF-A0A535T163-F1
#
_entry.id   AF-A0A535T163-F1
#
_cell.length_a   1.000
_cell.length_b   1.000
_cell.length_c   1.000
_cell.angle_alpha   90.00
_cell.angle_beta   90.00
_cell.angle_gamma   90.00
#
_symmetry.space_group_name_H-M   'P 1'
#
loop_
_entity.id
_entity.type
_entity.pdbx_description
1 polymer ?
#
loop_
_entity_poly.entity_id
_entity_poly.type
_entity_poly.pdbx_seq_one_letter_code
_entity_poly.pdbx_strand_id
1 'polypeptide(L)'
;MLSEAQFAVELGLEVTRAQKTNRRGVIALIGLHELQPLRMRFSSRVEHEIERQTAALIMRGAEPLDVLGRDAQGRFTLLLPETVVADARRRLTEVMETIGANEFRAGAEVFQLTPVVGFVEFGVESDARELGERCAIAVEHAELQLDLRPVLFMPTMRPLARPARPAPGPGLVRLLVSVPAQILITQLLAIAVPLAVYLLFDTLGVNIVPIAYVVVVIALLVTAILIWTEGLLAIRPKHPPRIPEHRYVPATAIIAAYLPNEAATIVGTIRSFQRVDYPAGLQIVLAYNTPRTMPVEETLAEMARADPRLKVIRVEGSESKAQNVNAALSETTGEFIGIFDADHHPEPNGFRRAWRWLDSGYDIVQGHCAVRNGDETWVSRMVAVEFEAIYAVSHPGRARLHHFGIFGGSNGYWKAHLLHEIRMHAFML
;
A
#
# COMPACT_ATOMS: atom_id res chain seq x y z
N MET A 1 -15.56 25.86 -11.62
CA MET A 1 -14.98 25.64 -10.29
C MET A 1 -15.17 26.91 -9.48
N LEU A 2 -15.67 26.80 -8.26
CA LEU A 2 -15.86 27.92 -7.36
C LEU A 2 -14.53 28.34 -6.70
N SER A 3 -14.40 29.63 -6.38
CA SER A 3 -13.36 30.09 -5.46
C SER A 3 -13.65 29.63 -4.02
N GLU A 4 -12.65 29.64 -3.14
CA GLU A 4 -12.79 29.25 -1.73
C GLU A 4 -13.94 29.98 -1.04
N ALA A 5 -14.04 31.30 -1.23
CA ALA A 5 -15.12 32.11 -0.65
C ALA A 5 -16.50 31.72 -1.18
N GLN A 6 -16.62 31.45 -2.49
CA GLN A 6 -17.89 31.00 -3.08
C GLN A 6 -18.26 29.59 -2.64
N PHE A 7 -17.27 28.70 -2.52
CA PHE A 7 -17.48 27.33 -2.05
C PHE A 7 -17.91 27.31 -0.59
N ALA A 8 -17.33 28.16 0.27
CA ALA A 8 -17.72 28.28 1.67
C ALA A 8 -19.17 28.75 1.84
N VAL A 9 -19.64 29.64 0.96
CA VAL A 9 -21.06 30.06 0.94
C VAL A 9 -21.96 28.87 0.59
N GLU A 10 -21.65 28.12 -0.47
CA GLU A 10 -22.45 26.95 -0.86
C GLU A 10 -22.44 25.84 0.20
N LEU A 11 -21.29 25.58 0.82
CA LEU A 11 -21.19 24.66 1.95
C LEU A 11 -22.10 25.09 3.10
N GLY A 12 -22.12 26.37 3.44
CA GLY A 12 -23.00 26.91 4.49
C GLY A 12 -24.48 26.75 4.18
N LEU A 13 -24.87 26.95 2.91
CA LEU A 13 -26.25 26.75 2.45
C LEU A 13 -26.67 25.28 2.54
N GLU A 14 -25.81 24.36 2.08
CA GLU A 14 -26.09 22.92 2.12
C GLU A 14 -26.06 22.35 3.55
N VAL A 15 -25.18 22.84 4.44
CA VAL A 15 -25.23 22.51 5.87
C VAL A 15 -26.55 22.98 6.49
N THR A 16 -27.00 24.21 6.19
CA THR A 16 -28.29 24.73 6.68
C THR A 16 -29.47 23.89 6.16
N ARG A 17 -29.39 23.44 4.90
CA ARG A 17 -30.39 22.54 4.30
C ARG A 17 -30.37 21.16 4.98
N ALA A 18 -29.20 20.60 5.25
CA ALA A 18 -29.03 19.33 5.95
C ALA A 18 -29.65 19.38 7.35
N GLN A 19 -29.44 20.47 8.09
CA GLN A 19 -30.04 20.71 9.41
C GLN A 19 -31.58 20.72 9.37
N LYS A 20 -32.18 21.29 8.32
CA LYS A 20 -33.64 21.39 8.19
C LYS A 20 -34.31 20.12 7.66
N THR A 21 -33.63 19.41 6.76
CA THR A 21 -34.19 18.27 6.01
C THR A 21 -33.73 16.92 6.54
N ASN A 22 -32.77 16.91 7.46
CA ASN A 22 -32.06 15.72 7.95
C ASN A 22 -31.39 14.90 6.82
N ARG A 23 -31.14 15.52 5.67
CA ARG A 23 -30.36 14.93 4.58
C ARG A 23 -28.89 15.17 4.83
N ARG A 24 -28.09 14.10 4.81
CA ARG A 24 -26.64 14.16 5.07
C ARG A 24 -25.88 14.35 3.77
N GLY A 25 -24.65 14.82 3.86
CA GLY A 25 -23.77 14.92 2.71
C GLY A 25 -22.31 14.75 3.11
N VAL A 26 -21.44 14.86 2.13
CA VAL A 26 -19.99 14.76 2.33
C VAL A 26 -19.30 15.97 1.73
N ILE A 27 -18.30 16.49 2.43
CA ILE A 27 -17.30 17.36 1.84
C ILE A 27 -15.99 16.59 1.77
N ALA A 28 -15.31 16.70 0.63
CA ALA A 28 -14.01 16.13 0.38
C ALA A 28 -13.02 17.21 -0.04
N LEU A 29 -11.76 16.99 0.31
CA LEU A 29 -10.63 17.80 -0.08
C LEU A 29 -9.64 16.89 -0.81
N ILE A 30 -9.27 17.29 -2.01
CA ILE A 30 -8.45 16.50 -2.94
C ILE A 30 -7.17 17.27 -3.23
N GLY A 31 -6.04 16.77 -2.76
CA GLY A 31 -4.71 17.26 -3.07
C GLY A 31 -4.03 16.40 -4.14
N LEU A 32 -2.98 16.94 -4.75
CA LEU A 32 -2.05 16.21 -5.62
C LEU A 32 -0.67 16.29 -4.97
N HIS A 33 -0.15 15.15 -4.51
CA HIS A 33 1.02 15.08 -3.63
C HIS A 33 2.26 15.76 -4.25
N GLU A 34 2.54 15.49 -5.53
CA GLU A 34 3.71 15.98 -6.23
C GLU A 34 3.57 17.43 -6.73
N LEU A 35 2.37 18.03 -6.64
CA LEU A 35 2.14 19.37 -7.19
C LEU A 35 2.92 20.45 -6.43
N GLN A 36 3.08 20.34 -5.11
CA GLN A 36 3.84 21.30 -4.31
C GLN A 36 5.33 21.37 -4.71
N PRO A 37 6.08 20.25 -4.80
CA PRO A 37 7.42 20.25 -5.37
C PRO A 37 7.49 20.80 -6.81
N LEU A 38 6.50 20.48 -7.65
CA LEU A 38 6.45 20.94 -9.05
C LEU A 38 6.30 22.46 -9.15
N ARG A 39 5.56 23.11 -8.24
CA ARG A 39 5.41 24.59 -8.20
C ARG A 39 6.74 25.32 -8.02
N MET A 40 7.69 24.73 -7.30
CA MET A 40 9.02 25.33 -7.12
C MET A 40 9.88 25.24 -8.39
N ARG A 41 9.55 24.32 -9.31
CA ARG A 41 10.38 23.99 -10.48
C ARG A 41 9.78 24.47 -11.80
N PHE A 42 8.46 24.63 -11.91
CA PHE A 42 7.76 24.94 -13.15
C PHE A 42 6.94 26.24 -13.07
N SER A 43 6.69 26.84 -14.23
CA SER A 43 5.90 28.07 -14.33
C SER A 43 4.42 27.85 -13.98
N SER A 44 3.73 28.91 -13.56
CA SER A 44 2.30 28.90 -13.26
C SER A 44 1.42 28.36 -14.39
N ARG A 45 1.88 28.39 -15.65
CA ARG A 45 1.17 27.84 -16.80
C ARG A 45 1.02 26.31 -16.75
N VAL A 46 2.06 25.60 -16.29
CA VAL A 46 2.08 24.13 -16.15
C VAL A 46 1.08 23.71 -15.07
N GLU A 47 1.06 24.43 -13.95
CA GLU A 47 0.11 24.22 -12.86
C GLU A 47 -1.34 24.36 -13.34
N HIS A 48 -1.68 25.42 -14.08
CA HIS A 48 -3.04 25.62 -14.61
C HIS A 48 -3.48 24.54 -15.60
N GLU A 49 -2.55 23.91 -16.32
CA GLU A 49 -2.84 22.84 -17.28
C GLU A 49 -3.10 21.51 -16.58
N ILE A 50 -2.31 21.19 -15.54
CA ILE A 50 -2.56 20.06 -14.65
C ILE A 50 -3.90 20.25 -13.95
N GLU A 51 -4.15 21.43 -13.38
CA GLU A 51 -5.38 21.71 -12.65
C GLU A 51 -6.64 21.53 -13.49
N ARG A 52 -6.59 21.99 -14.76
CA ARG A 52 -7.71 21.84 -15.70
C ARG A 52 -7.99 20.37 -16.01
N GLN A 53 -6.94 19.57 -16.20
CA GLN A 53 -7.06 18.13 -16.41
C GLN A 53 -7.66 17.46 -15.18
N THR A 54 -7.14 17.76 -13.98
CA THR A 54 -7.67 17.20 -12.73
C THR A 54 -9.13 17.55 -12.51
N ALA A 55 -9.52 18.82 -12.70
CA ALA A 55 -10.92 19.24 -12.60
C ALA A 55 -11.82 18.51 -13.61
N ALA A 56 -11.35 18.29 -14.84
CA ALA A 56 -12.10 17.53 -15.83
C ALA A 56 -12.26 16.05 -15.44
N LEU A 57 -11.23 15.43 -14.84
CA LEU A 57 -11.30 14.05 -14.35
C LEU A 57 -12.28 13.93 -13.18
N ILE A 58 -12.24 14.85 -12.21
CA ILE A 58 -13.19 14.88 -11.08
C ILE A 58 -14.62 15.01 -11.60
N MET A 59 -14.87 15.90 -12.56
CA MET A 59 -16.22 16.18 -13.07
C MET A 59 -16.78 15.10 -13.99
N ARG A 60 -15.98 14.12 -14.46
CA ARG A 60 -16.49 13.00 -15.28
C ARG A 60 -17.50 12.12 -14.55
N GLY A 61 -17.34 11.96 -13.24
CA GLY A 61 -18.23 11.19 -12.36
C GLY A 61 -19.09 12.06 -11.43
N ALA A 62 -19.20 13.36 -11.71
CA ALA A 62 -19.97 14.28 -10.89
C ALA A 62 -21.48 14.13 -11.14
N GLU A 63 -22.24 14.16 -10.05
CA GLU A 63 -23.70 14.22 -10.05
C GLU A 63 -24.20 15.67 -10.13
N PRO A 64 -25.47 15.91 -10.50
CA PRO A 64 -25.98 17.26 -10.72
C PRO A 64 -25.89 18.22 -9.51
N LEU A 65 -25.86 17.67 -8.29
CA LEU A 65 -25.76 18.45 -7.05
C LEU A 65 -24.31 18.67 -6.60
N ASP A 66 -23.34 18.03 -7.24
CA ASP A 66 -21.96 18.13 -6.82
C ASP A 66 -21.38 19.50 -7.16
N VAL A 67 -20.64 20.05 -6.21
CA VAL A 67 -20.01 21.35 -6.37
C VAL A 67 -18.50 21.19 -6.24
N LEU A 68 -17.77 21.60 -7.28
CA LEU A 68 -16.31 21.63 -7.29
C LEU A 68 -15.80 23.05 -7.06
N GLY A 69 -14.98 23.21 -6.03
CA GLY A 69 -14.27 24.44 -5.68
C GLY A 69 -12.76 24.23 -5.55
N ARG A 70 -12.07 25.28 -5.09
CA ARG A 70 -10.64 25.30 -4.85
C ARG A 70 -10.32 26.09 -3.58
N ASP A 71 -9.36 25.60 -2.79
CA ASP A 71 -8.88 26.27 -1.59
C ASP A 71 -7.65 27.17 -1.85
N ALA A 72 -7.27 27.99 -0.87
CA ALA A 72 -6.08 28.85 -0.94
C ALA A 72 -4.75 28.08 -1.14
N GLN A 73 -4.70 26.79 -0.81
CA GLN A 73 -3.49 25.96 -0.90
C GLN A 73 -3.33 25.30 -2.28
N GLY A 74 -4.33 25.43 -3.15
CA GLY A 74 -4.35 24.86 -4.50
C GLY A 74 -4.97 23.46 -4.56
N ARG A 75 -5.63 23.00 -3.49
CA ARG A 75 -6.37 21.72 -3.46
C ARG A 75 -7.79 21.93 -3.97
N PHE A 76 -8.40 20.86 -4.45
CA PHE A 76 -9.78 20.87 -4.92
C PHE A 76 -10.72 20.54 -3.77
N THR A 77 -11.79 21.32 -3.61
CA THR A 77 -12.87 21.03 -2.67
C THR A 77 -14.05 20.46 -3.42
N LEU A 78 -14.59 19.33 -2.98
CA LEU A 78 -15.74 18.68 -3.59
C LEU A 78 -16.85 18.54 -2.56
N LEU A 79 -18.00 19.15 -2.84
CA LEU A 79 -19.22 18.99 -2.07
C LEU A 79 -20.09 17.94 -2.74
N LEU A 80 -20.53 16.95 -1.96
CA LEU A 80 -21.37 15.83 -2.37
C LEU A 80 -22.66 15.87 -1.52
N PRO A 81 -23.64 16.71 -1.87
CA PRO A 81 -24.92 16.77 -1.15
C PRO A 81 -25.66 15.43 -1.24
N GLU A 82 -26.46 15.12 -0.21
CA GLU A 82 -27.35 13.94 -0.19
C GLU A 82 -26.63 12.59 -0.41
N THR A 83 -25.31 12.55 -0.20
CA THR A 83 -24.46 11.39 -0.42
C THR A 83 -24.05 10.76 0.91
N VAL A 84 -24.34 9.47 1.09
CA VAL A 84 -23.90 8.72 2.29
C VAL A 84 -22.41 8.36 2.22
N VAL A 85 -21.79 8.16 3.38
CA VAL A 85 -20.33 7.88 3.50
C VAL A 85 -19.85 6.72 2.63
N ALA A 86 -20.64 5.65 2.50
CA ALA A 86 -20.26 4.49 1.69
C ALA A 86 -20.22 4.82 0.19
N ASP A 87 -21.19 5.59 -0.30
CA ASP A 87 -21.26 6.03 -1.69
C ASP A 87 -20.19 7.08 -1.99
N ALA A 88 -19.99 8.04 -1.09
CA ALA A 88 -18.91 9.02 -1.21
C ALA A 88 -17.54 8.33 -1.26
N ARG A 89 -17.30 7.33 -0.41
CA ARG A 89 -16.05 6.56 -0.42
C ARG A 89 -15.81 5.90 -1.79
N ARG A 90 -16.83 5.21 -2.34
CA ARG A 90 -16.72 4.57 -3.65
C ARG A 90 -16.39 5.60 -4.75
N ARG A 91 -17.18 6.67 -4.82
CA ARG A 91 -17.02 7.74 -5.84
C ARG A 91 -15.67 8.44 -5.74
N LEU A 92 -15.21 8.74 -4.51
CA LEU A 92 -13.90 9.34 -4.29
C LEU A 92 -12.75 8.38 -4.65
N THR A 93 -12.89 7.07 -4.37
CA THR A 93 -11.93 6.06 -4.83
C THR A 93 -11.86 6.02 -6.35
N GLU A 94 -12.99 6.01 -7.07
CA GLU A 94 -13.00 6.04 -8.54
C GLU A 94 -12.32 7.31 -9.09
N VAL A 95 -12.54 8.46 -8.45
CA VAL A 95 -11.85 9.72 -8.79
C VAL A 95 -10.34 9.60 -8.55
N MET A 96 -9.91 9.03 -7.42
CA MET A 96 -8.49 8.82 -7.11
C MET A 96 -7.82 7.86 -8.08
N GLU A 97 -8.45 6.74 -8.42
CA GLU A 97 -7.94 5.77 -9.40
C GLU A 97 -7.83 6.40 -10.78
N THR A 98 -8.86 7.14 -11.21
CA THR A 98 -8.87 7.86 -12.50
C THR A 98 -7.76 8.90 -12.59
N ILE A 99 -7.51 9.65 -11.51
CA ILE A 99 -6.41 10.62 -11.45
C ILE A 99 -5.05 9.90 -11.41
N GLY A 100 -4.92 8.86 -10.57
CA GLY A 100 -3.67 8.13 -10.36
C GLY A 100 -3.19 7.33 -11.57
N ALA A 101 -4.10 6.89 -12.44
CA ALA A 101 -3.78 6.24 -13.72
C ALA A 101 -3.54 7.25 -14.87
N ASN A 102 -3.87 8.53 -14.70
CA ASN A 102 -3.81 9.51 -15.78
C ASN A 102 -2.41 10.10 -15.96
N GLU A 103 -1.89 10.04 -17.19
CA GLU A 103 -0.71 10.79 -17.60
C GLU A 103 -1.06 12.28 -17.81
N PHE A 104 -0.64 13.14 -16.89
CA PHE A 104 -0.83 14.59 -16.97
C PHE A 104 0.18 15.20 -17.95
N ARG A 105 -0.31 15.76 -19.05
CA ARG A 105 0.55 16.43 -20.04
C ARG A 105 0.53 17.93 -19.78
N ALA A 106 1.70 18.52 -19.51
CA ALA A 106 1.80 19.96 -19.33
C ALA A 106 3.11 20.49 -19.93
N GLY A 107 2.99 21.39 -20.91
CA GLY A 107 4.11 21.78 -21.75
C GLY A 107 4.65 20.60 -22.58
N ALA A 108 5.95 20.31 -22.47
CA ALA A 108 6.61 19.19 -23.16
C ALA A 108 6.83 17.97 -22.26
N GLU A 109 6.38 18.02 -21.00
CA GLU A 109 6.60 16.99 -20.00
C GLU A 109 5.30 16.21 -19.70
N VAL A 110 5.48 14.98 -19.23
CA VAL A 110 4.41 14.10 -18.78
C VAL A 110 4.63 13.80 -17.30
N PHE A 111 3.59 13.99 -16.50
CA PHE A 111 3.61 13.79 -15.06
C PHE A 111 2.65 12.66 -14.68
N GLN A 112 3.04 11.87 -13.69
CA GLN A 112 2.16 10.96 -12.97
C GLN A 112 1.97 11.52 -11.57
N LEU A 113 0.72 11.79 -11.19
CA LEU A 113 0.39 12.51 -9.96
C LEU A 113 -0.44 11.62 -9.04
N THR A 114 -0.12 11.65 -7.75
CA THR A 114 -0.79 10.87 -6.72
C THR A 114 -1.86 11.73 -6.05
N PRO A 115 -3.16 11.44 -6.25
CA PRO A 115 -4.22 12.12 -5.53
C PRO A 115 -4.27 11.67 -4.07
N VAL A 116 -4.49 12.63 -3.18
CA VAL A 116 -4.69 12.43 -1.76
C VAL A 116 -6.05 13.01 -1.38
N VAL A 117 -6.90 12.21 -0.74
CA VAL A 117 -8.28 12.60 -0.46
C VAL A 117 -8.60 12.38 1.00
N GLY A 118 -9.03 13.45 1.66
CA GLY A 118 -9.65 13.44 2.98
C GLY A 118 -11.08 13.92 2.86
N PHE A 119 -12.01 13.28 3.58
CA PHE A 119 -13.42 13.66 3.53
C PHE A 119 -14.10 13.52 4.89
N VAL A 120 -15.19 14.25 5.08
CA VAL A 120 -15.99 14.24 6.31
C VAL A 120 -17.48 14.28 5.99
N GLU A 121 -18.27 13.53 6.77
CA GLU A 121 -19.73 13.57 6.73
C GLU A 121 -20.23 14.83 7.45
N PHE A 122 -21.22 15.49 6.85
CA PHE A 122 -21.98 16.55 7.51
C PHE A 122 -23.47 16.21 7.61
N GLY A 123 -24.10 16.73 8.67
CA GLY A 123 -25.49 16.49 9.00
C GLY A 123 -26.04 17.56 9.95
N VAL A 124 -26.92 17.16 10.86
CA VAL A 124 -27.72 18.10 11.68
C VAL A 124 -26.89 18.89 12.70
N GLU A 125 -25.78 18.35 13.17
CA GLU A 125 -24.93 19.01 14.19
C GLU A 125 -23.65 19.62 13.60
N SER A 126 -23.55 19.72 12.27
CA SER A 126 -22.32 20.14 11.62
C SER A 126 -22.21 21.66 11.50
N ASP A 127 -21.00 22.17 11.71
CA ASP A 127 -20.61 23.56 11.43
C ASP A 127 -19.70 23.62 10.21
N ALA A 128 -19.97 24.53 9.27
CA ALA A 128 -19.27 24.61 7.98
C ALA A 128 -17.76 24.89 8.13
N ARG A 129 -17.36 25.67 9.14
CA ARG A 129 -15.95 25.99 9.37
C ARG A 129 -15.22 24.78 9.95
N GLU A 130 -15.84 24.10 10.92
CA GLU A 130 -15.26 22.89 11.52
C GLU A 130 -15.06 21.77 10.49
N LEU A 131 -16.00 21.61 9.54
CA LEU A 131 -15.87 20.62 8.48
C LEU A 131 -14.61 20.82 7.61
N GLY A 132 -14.27 22.07 7.30
CA GLY A 132 -13.04 22.39 6.55
C GLY A 132 -11.78 21.96 7.29
N GLU A 133 -11.70 22.24 8.60
CA GLU A 133 -10.57 21.85 9.45
C GLU A 133 -10.44 20.32 9.56
N ARG A 134 -11.57 19.62 9.76
CA ARG A 134 -11.62 18.14 9.81
C ARG A 134 -11.19 17.50 8.49
N CYS A 135 -11.63 18.07 7.36
CA CYS A 135 -11.19 17.65 6.02
C CYS A 135 -9.68 17.81 5.83
N ALA A 136 -9.13 18.95 6.27
CA ALA A 136 -7.69 19.20 6.19
C ALA A 136 -6.89 18.14 6.97
N ILE A 137 -7.29 17.83 8.20
CA ILE A 137 -6.65 16.76 9.00
C ILE A 137 -6.72 15.42 8.26
N ALA A 138 -7.88 15.05 7.70
CA ALA A 138 -8.03 13.80 6.96
C ALA A 138 -7.11 13.73 5.72
N VAL A 139 -6.93 14.85 5.00
CA VAL A 139 -5.98 14.93 3.87
C VAL A 139 -4.54 14.76 4.34
N GLU A 140 -4.13 15.40 5.43
CA GLU A 140 -2.76 15.25 5.96
C GLU A 140 -2.46 13.77 6.31
N HIS A 141 -3.45 13.04 6.86
CA HIS A 141 -3.30 11.61 7.11
C HIS A 141 -3.25 10.79 5.81
N ALA A 142 -4.02 11.17 4.78
CA ALA A 142 -3.98 10.53 3.46
C ALA A 142 -2.62 10.76 2.76
N GLU A 143 -2.02 11.93 2.92
CA GLU A 143 -0.71 12.29 2.39
C GLU A 143 0.43 11.41 2.93
N LEU A 144 0.29 10.86 4.14
CA LEU A 144 1.26 9.90 4.67
C LEU A 144 1.13 8.52 4.02
N GLN A 145 -0.08 8.13 3.60
CA GLN A 145 -0.35 6.78 3.08
C GLN A 145 -0.03 6.63 1.60
N LEU A 146 -0.44 7.61 0.78
CA LEU A 146 -0.28 7.58 -0.68
C LEU A 146 -0.78 6.27 -1.33
N ASP A 147 -1.84 5.69 -0.77
CA ASP A 147 -2.35 4.37 -1.13
C ASP A 147 -3.64 4.40 -1.96
N LEU A 148 -3.95 5.56 -2.55
CA LEU A 148 -5.15 5.82 -3.34
C LEU A 148 -6.47 5.52 -2.60
N ARG A 149 -6.47 5.56 -1.26
CA ARG A 149 -7.69 5.40 -0.47
C ARG A 149 -8.13 6.72 0.14
N PRO A 150 -9.41 7.10 -0.02
CA PRO A 150 -9.91 8.30 0.62
C PRO A 150 -10.03 8.06 2.14
N VAL A 151 -9.50 8.99 2.91
CA VAL A 151 -9.48 8.95 4.38
C VAL A 151 -10.72 9.66 4.90
N LEU A 152 -11.57 8.93 5.63
CA LEU A 152 -12.69 9.52 6.36
C LEU A 152 -12.16 10.10 7.67
N PHE A 153 -12.45 11.36 7.94
CA PHE A 153 -12.14 11.97 9.23
C PHE A 153 -12.79 11.18 10.38
N MET A 154 -11.98 10.82 11.37
CA MET A 154 -12.46 10.26 12.64
C MET A 154 -12.13 11.22 13.78
N PRO A 155 -12.99 11.36 14.82
CA PRO A 155 -12.74 12.26 15.95
C PRO A 155 -11.44 11.98 16.73
N THR A 156 -10.87 10.78 16.57
CA THR A 156 -9.59 10.38 17.16
C THR A 156 -8.37 10.91 16.39
N MET A 157 -8.55 11.36 15.14
CA MET A 157 -7.50 11.95 14.32
C MET A 157 -7.08 13.29 14.91
N ARG A 158 -5.78 13.52 14.95
CA ARG A 158 -5.18 14.77 15.40
C ARG A 158 -4.39 15.39 14.25
N PRO A 159 -4.26 16.73 14.20
CA PRO A 159 -3.30 17.39 13.33
C PRO A 159 -1.91 16.78 13.54
N LEU A 160 -1.14 16.62 12.46
CA LEU A 160 0.14 15.90 12.49
C LEU A 160 1.27 16.65 13.24
N ALA A 161 0.98 17.77 13.88
CA ALA A 161 1.81 18.32 14.95
C ALA A 161 1.86 17.33 16.13
N ARG A 162 2.95 16.54 16.17
CA ARG A 162 3.23 15.46 17.14
C ARG A 162 2.67 15.74 18.55
N PRO A 163 1.64 14.99 19.00
CA PRO A 163 1.37 14.84 20.42
C PRO A 163 2.18 13.66 20.98
N ALA A 164 2.63 13.80 22.23
CA ALA A 164 3.19 12.71 23.00
C ALA A 164 2.21 11.52 23.06
N ARG A 165 2.75 10.30 22.96
CA ARG A 165 2.00 9.05 23.10
C ARG A 165 1.07 9.12 24.32
N PRO A 166 -0.19 8.64 24.22
CA PRO A 166 -1.04 8.52 25.38
C PRO A 166 -0.39 7.55 26.39
N ALA A 167 -0.51 7.88 27.67
CA ALA A 167 -0.11 6.99 28.75
C ALA A 167 -0.86 5.65 28.63
N PRO A 168 -0.23 4.51 28.94
CA PRO A 168 -0.87 3.21 28.83
C PRO A 168 -2.11 3.13 29.73
N GLY A 169 -3.23 2.69 29.15
CA GLY A 169 -4.46 2.40 29.88
C GLY A 169 -4.33 1.21 30.85
N PRO A 170 -5.35 0.95 31.68
CA PRO A 170 -5.28 0.03 32.82
C PRO A 170 -4.89 -1.41 32.42
N GLY A 171 -4.11 -2.07 33.28
CA GLY A 171 -3.34 -3.29 32.99
C GLY A 171 -4.10 -4.53 32.49
N LEU A 172 -5.43 -4.60 32.71
CA LEU A 172 -6.27 -5.70 32.24
C LEU A 172 -6.46 -5.69 30.72
N VAL A 173 -6.62 -4.51 30.12
CA VAL A 173 -6.71 -4.37 28.65
C VAL A 173 -5.35 -4.66 28.01
N ARG A 174 -4.25 -4.26 28.67
CA ARG A 174 -2.89 -4.53 28.21
C ARG A 174 -2.54 -6.02 28.24
N LEU A 175 -3.09 -6.77 29.19
CA LEU A 175 -2.94 -8.22 29.26
C LEU A 175 -3.72 -8.91 28.12
N LEU A 176 -4.98 -8.53 27.89
CA LEU A 176 -5.80 -9.06 26.79
C LEU A 176 -5.23 -8.75 25.39
N VAL A 177 -4.50 -7.64 25.25
CA VAL A 177 -3.85 -7.21 24.00
C VAL A 177 -2.41 -7.73 23.88
N SER A 178 -1.89 -8.44 24.89
CA SER A 178 -0.56 -9.04 24.80
C SER A 178 -0.56 -10.23 23.84
N VAL A 179 0.47 -10.36 22.99
CA VAL A 179 0.62 -11.47 22.04
C VAL A 179 0.45 -12.85 22.70
N PRO A 180 1.03 -13.13 23.88
CA PRO A 180 0.82 -14.43 24.54
C PRO A 180 -0.63 -14.68 24.96
N ALA A 181 -1.33 -13.66 25.46
CA ALA A 181 -2.74 -13.80 25.83
C ALA A 181 -3.62 -13.96 24.59
N GLN A 182 -3.32 -13.26 23.49
CA GLN A 182 -4.03 -13.44 22.22
C GLN A 182 -3.88 -14.88 21.71
N ILE A 183 -2.65 -15.42 21.71
CA ILE A 183 -2.41 -16.83 21.34
C ILE A 183 -3.25 -17.75 22.25
N LEU A 184 -3.18 -17.57 23.57
CA LEU A 184 -3.92 -18.40 24.52
C LEU A 184 -5.43 -18.31 24.30
N ILE A 185 -5.98 -17.10 24.15
CA ILE A 185 -7.40 -16.86 23.91
C ILE A 185 -7.84 -17.51 22.60
N THR A 186 -7.08 -17.34 21.51
CA THR A 186 -7.39 -17.97 20.23
C THR A 186 -7.39 -19.49 20.33
N GLN A 187 -6.42 -20.09 21.01
CA GLN A 187 -6.38 -21.54 21.20
C GLN A 187 -7.52 -22.04 22.08
N LEU A 188 -7.85 -21.30 23.15
CA LEU A 188 -9.00 -21.62 24.00
C LEU A 188 -10.30 -21.53 23.22
N LEU A 189 -10.51 -20.49 22.42
CA LEU A 189 -11.70 -20.34 21.59
C LEU A 189 -11.80 -21.45 20.54
N ALA A 190 -10.68 -21.79 19.88
CA ALA A 190 -10.63 -22.83 18.86
C ALA A 190 -10.99 -24.23 19.40
N ILE A 191 -10.80 -24.49 20.69
CA ILE A 191 -11.16 -25.77 21.33
C ILE A 191 -12.52 -25.68 22.03
N ALA A 192 -12.73 -24.63 22.84
CA ALA A 192 -13.91 -24.48 23.68
C ALA A 192 -15.19 -24.24 22.87
N VAL A 193 -15.13 -23.48 21.77
CA VAL A 193 -16.31 -23.20 20.96
C VAL A 193 -16.83 -24.47 20.27
N PRO A 194 -16.02 -25.25 19.52
CA PRO A 194 -16.50 -26.52 18.97
C PRO A 194 -17.03 -27.46 20.05
N LEU A 195 -16.33 -27.57 21.19
CA LEU A 195 -16.78 -28.41 22.31
C LEU A 195 -18.14 -27.95 22.86
N ALA A 196 -18.32 -26.65 23.09
CA ALA A 196 -19.58 -26.10 23.56
C ALA A 196 -20.73 -26.34 22.56
N VAL A 197 -20.45 -26.28 21.26
CA VAL A 197 -21.42 -26.65 20.20
C VAL A 197 -21.80 -28.12 20.32
N TYR A 198 -20.84 -29.05 20.43
CA TYR A 198 -21.13 -30.47 20.63
C TYR A 198 -22.01 -30.71 21.88
N LEU A 199 -21.65 -30.08 23.01
CA LEU A 199 -22.41 -30.21 24.25
C LEU A 199 -23.83 -29.64 24.12
N LEU A 200 -24.00 -28.48 23.47
CA LEU A 200 -25.32 -27.87 23.26
C LEU A 200 -26.22 -28.79 22.43
N PHE A 201 -25.73 -29.33 21.31
CA PHE A 201 -26.53 -30.22 20.46
C PHE A 201 -26.84 -31.55 21.16
N ASP A 202 -25.93 -32.07 21.97
CA ASP A 202 -26.18 -33.24 22.82
C ASP A 202 -27.31 -32.98 23.85
N THR A 203 -27.30 -31.82 24.52
CA THR A 203 -28.39 -31.43 25.44
C THR A 203 -29.75 -31.25 24.74
N LEU A 204 -29.74 -30.92 23.44
CA LEU A 204 -30.95 -30.82 22.61
C LEU A 204 -31.38 -32.19 22.04
N GLY A 205 -30.66 -33.28 22.33
CA GLY A 205 -30.95 -34.63 21.83
C GLY A 205 -30.59 -34.84 20.36
N VAL A 206 -29.77 -33.97 19.77
CA VAL A 206 -29.38 -34.01 18.35
C VAL A 206 -27.93 -34.48 18.24
N ASN A 207 -27.73 -35.68 17.69
CA ASN A 207 -26.39 -36.23 17.51
C ASN A 207 -25.73 -35.70 16.21
N ILE A 208 -24.90 -34.67 16.34
CA ILE A 208 -24.15 -34.08 15.21
C ILE A 208 -22.81 -34.77 14.92
N VAL A 209 -22.34 -35.66 15.80
CA VAL A 209 -20.99 -36.26 15.72
C VAL A 209 -20.73 -36.98 14.39
N PRO A 210 -21.65 -37.83 13.86
CA PRO A 210 -21.41 -38.51 12.59
C PRO A 210 -21.23 -37.54 11.42
N ILE A 211 -22.04 -36.48 11.38
CA ILE A 211 -21.97 -35.46 10.32
C ILE A 211 -20.68 -34.67 10.45
N ALA A 212 -20.36 -34.18 11.65
CA ALA A 212 -19.16 -33.42 11.89
C ALA A 212 -17.89 -34.22 11.60
N TYR A 213 -17.86 -35.51 11.97
CA TYR A 213 -16.77 -36.42 11.63
C TYR A 213 -16.57 -36.52 10.12
N VAL A 214 -17.64 -36.78 9.35
CA VAL A 214 -17.56 -36.85 7.88
C VAL A 214 -17.07 -35.53 7.29
N VAL A 215 -17.56 -34.39 7.77
CA VAL A 215 -17.12 -33.06 7.32
C VAL A 215 -15.63 -32.85 7.57
N VAL A 216 -15.15 -33.17 8.78
CA VAL A 216 -13.73 -33.03 9.13
C VAL A 216 -12.86 -33.96 8.29
N VAL A 217 -13.26 -35.21 8.11
CA VAL A 217 -12.52 -36.18 7.28
C VAL A 217 -12.46 -35.72 5.83
N ILE A 218 -13.57 -35.24 5.25
CA ILE A 218 -13.60 -34.69 3.89
C ILE A 218 -12.70 -33.46 3.81
N ALA A 219 -12.76 -32.54 4.78
CA ALA A 219 -11.92 -31.35 4.80
C ALA A 219 -10.42 -31.72 4.83
N LEU A 220 -10.02 -32.65 5.71
CA LEU A 220 -8.64 -33.13 5.79
C LEU A 220 -8.21 -33.83 4.50
N LEU A 221 -9.08 -34.64 3.89
CA LEU A 221 -8.80 -35.31 2.63
C LEU A 221 -8.60 -34.31 1.49
N VAL A 222 -9.49 -33.31 1.38
CA VAL A 222 -9.39 -32.24 0.38
C VAL A 222 -8.09 -31.45 0.59
N THR A 223 -7.78 -31.05 1.83
CA THR A 223 -6.51 -30.36 2.15
C THR A 223 -5.30 -31.22 1.78
N ALA A 224 -5.29 -32.51 2.11
CA ALA A 224 -4.20 -33.41 1.74
C ALA A 224 -4.04 -33.51 0.21
N ILE A 225 -5.15 -33.68 -0.53
CA ILE A 225 -5.13 -33.73 -2.00
C ILE A 225 -4.58 -32.43 -2.58
N LEU A 226 -5.00 -31.27 -2.06
CA LEU A 226 -4.49 -29.97 -2.50
C LEU A 226 -2.98 -29.82 -2.26
N ILE A 227 -2.50 -30.16 -1.06
CA ILE A 227 -1.06 -30.12 -0.72
C ILE A 227 -0.25 -31.02 -1.67
N TRP A 228 -0.71 -32.25 -1.89
CA TRP A 228 -0.06 -33.18 -2.81
C TRP A 228 -0.07 -32.66 -4.26
N THR A 229 -1.19 -32.09 -4.69
CA THR A 229 -1.33 -31.54 -6.04
C THR A 229 -0.40 -30.35 -6.23
N GLU A 230 -0.40 -29.38 -5.31
CA GLU A 230 0.52 -28.24 -5.31
C GLU A 230 1.97 -28.71 -5.35
N GLY A 231 2.34 -29.68 -4.49
CA GLY A 231 3.68 -30.24 -4.43
C GLY A 231 4.11 -30.92 -5.73
N LEU A 232 3.25 -31.76 -6.32
CA LEU A 232 3.54 -32.43 -7.59
C LEU A 232 3.66 -31.45 -8.75
N LEU A 233 2.82 -30.41 -8.76
CA LEU A 233 2.86 -29.35 -9.78
C LEU A 233 4.13 -28.49 -9.67
N ALA A 234 4.68 -28.32 -8.47
CA ALA A 234 5.91 -27.60 -8.24
C ALA A 234 7.17 -28.31 -8.78
N ILE A 235 7.17 -29.64 -8.90
CA ILE A 235 8.31 -30.43 -9.40
C ILE A 235 8.67 -30.06 -10.85
N ARG A 236 7.70 -29.59 -11.64
CA ARG A 236 7.90 -29.16 -13.02
C ARG A 236 7.63 -27.66 -13.16
N PRO A 237 8.53 -26.81 -12.63
CA PRO A 237 8.33 -25.37 -12.67
C PRO A 237 8.30 -24.90 -14.13
N LYS A 238 7.36 -24.01 -14.44
CA LYS A 238 7.41 -23.28 -15.70
C LYS A 238 8.60 -22.33 -15.62
N HIS A 239 9.40 -22.27 -16.68
CA HIS A 239 10.50 -21.33 -16.81
C HIS A 239 10.13 -20.22 -17.79
N PRO A 240 10.63 -18.99 -17.60
CA PRO A 240 10.47 -17.96 -18.59
C PRO A 240 11.30 -18.32 -19.84
N PRO A 241 10.99 -17.72 -21.00
CA PRO A 241 11.84 -17.82 -22.18
C PRO A 241 13.31 -17.51 -21.85
N ARG A 242 14.26 -18.20 -22.48
CA ARG A 242 15.71 -17.99 -22.24
C ARG A 242 16.18 -16.59 -22.65
N ILE A 243 15.52 -16.02 -23.64
CA ILE A 243 15.79 -14.69 -24.19
C ILE A 243 14.42 -13.97 -24.16
N PRO A 244 14.35 -12.71 -23.73
CA PRO A 244 13.12 -11.95 -23.83
C PRO A 244 12.71 -11.79 -25.30
N GLU A 245 11.40 -11.74 -25.56
CA GLU A 245 10.84 -11.45 -26.88
C GLU A 245 11.18 -10.01 -27.30
N HIS A 246 11.17 -9.08 -26.35
CA HIS A 246 11.55 -7.68 -26.57
C HIS A 246 12.92 -7.37 -25.95
N ARG A 247 13.47 -6.20 -26.29
CA ARG A 247 14.73 -5.72 -25.69
C ARG A 247 14.57 -5.53 -24.17
N TYR A 248 15.68 -5.61 -23.44
CA TYR A 248 15.71 -5.19 -22.04
C TYR A 248 15.35 -3.70 -21.91
N VAL A 249 14.56 -3.37 -20.89
CA VAL A 249 14.09 -2.02 -20.57
C VAL A 249 14.61 -1.56 -19.22
N PRO A 250 14.79 -0.27 -18.94
CA PRO A 250 15.30 0.20 -17.66
C PRO A 250 14.49 -0.33 -16.47
N ALA A 251 15.18 -0.61 -15.36
CA ALA A 251 14.58 -1.16 -14.14
C ALA A 251 14.81 -0.24 -12.93
N THR A 252 13.90 -0.26 -11.96
CA THR A 252 14.12 0.34 -10.63
C THR A 252 14.02 -0.71 -9.53
N ALA A 253 14.95 -0.70 -8.58
CA ALA A 253 14.88 -1.43 -7.32
C ALA A 253 14.48 -0.47 -6.20
N ILE A 254 13.33 -0.68 -5.55
CA ILE A 254 12.94 0.02 -4.33
C ILE A 254 13.32 -0.85 -3.14
N ILE A 255 14.16 -0.32 -2.25
CA ILE A 255 14.54 -0.92 -0.98
C ILE A 255 13.84 -0.12 0.11
N ALA A 256 12.91 -0.75 0.83
CA ALA A 256 12.20 -0.10 1.93
C ALA A 256 12.85 -0.48 3.27
N ALA A 257 13.11 0.51 4.13
CA ALA A 257 13.83 0.28 5.38
C ALA A 257 13.28 1.10 6.56
N TYR A 258 13.16 0.47 7.72
CA TYR A 258 13.08 1.19 8.98
C TYR A 258 14.48 1.20 9.61
N LEU A 259 15.21 2.31 9.46
CA LEU A 259 16.64 2.35 9.80
C LEU A 259 16.98 1.95 11.24
N PRO A 260 16.16 2.21 12.27
CA PRO A 260 16.46 1.75 13.62
C PRO A 260 16.66 0.24 13.73
N ASN A 261 16.00 -0.55 12.89
CA ASN A 261 16.16 -2.01 12.84
C ASN A 261 17.24 -2.43 11.83
N GLU A 262 17.36 -1.69 10.72
CA GLU A 262 18.09 -2.13 9.54
C GLU A 262 19.45 -1.44 9.32
N ALA A 263 19.89 -0.58 10.26
CA ALA A 263 21.15 0.15 10.12
C ALA A 263 22.38 -0.77 9.95
N ALA A 264 22.34 -1.98 10.52
CA ALA A 264 23.43 -2.95 10.43
C ALA A 264 23.51 -3.67 9.08
N THR A 265 22.39 -3.79 8.36
CA THR A 265 22.24 -4.60 7.14
C THR A 265 22.25 -3.73 5.89
N ILE A 266 21.68 -2.53 5.95
CA ILE A 266 21.36 -1.71 4.78
C ILE A 266 22.53 -1.40 3.86
N VAL A 267 23.72 -1.12 4.42
CA VAL A 267 24.92 -0.83 3.62
C VAL A 267 25.35 -2.05 2.79
N GLY A 268 25.27 -3.24 3.37
CA GLY A 268 25.55 -4.50 2.69
C GLY A 268 24.55 -4.75 1.56
N THR A 269 23.27 -4.50 1.85
CA THR A 269 22.19 -4.62 0.88
C THR A 269 22.38 -3.70 -0.31
N ILE A 270 22.61 -2.39 -0.12
CA ILE A 270 22.85 -1.48 -1.23
C ILE A 270 24.06 -1.92 -2.06
N ARG A 271 25.17 -2.31 -1.42
CA ARG A 271 26.35 -2.83 -2.14
C ARG A 271 26.03 -4.07 -2.97
N SER A 272 25.09 -4.90 -2.55
CA SER A 272 24.66 -6.06 -3.33
C SER A 272 23.87 -5.64 -4.59
N PHE A 273 23.00 -4.63 -4.51
CA PHE A 273 22.30 -4.06 -5.67
C PHE A 273 23.25 -3.34 -6.63
N GLN A 274 24.27 -2.64 -6.13
CA GLN A 274 25.25 -1.95 -6.97
C GLN A 274 26.04 -2.91 -7.88
N ARG A 275 26.17 -4.19 -7.49
CA ARG A 275 26.85 -5.24 -8.27
C ARG A 275 25.94 -5.92 -9.30
N VAL A 276 24.64 -5.63 -9.30
CA VAL A 276 23.72 -6.21 -10.29
C VAL A 276 24.07 -5.65 -11.66
N ASP A 277 24.44 -6.56 -12.57
CA ASP A 277 24.70 -6.24 -13.97
C ASP A 277 23.43 -6.46 -14.80
N TYR A 278 22.68 -5.38 -14.99
CA TYR A 278 21.47 -5.34 -15.79
C TYR A 278 21.67 -4.48 -17.05
N PRO A 279 21.41 -5.01 -18.26
CA PRO A 279 21.93 -4.45 -19.50
C PRO A 279 21.24 -3.16 -19.94
N ALA A 280 20.03 -2.88 -19.45
CA ALA A 280 19.30 -1.65 -19.77
C ALA A 280 19.36 -0.59 -18.65
N GLY A 281 20.23 -0.80 -17.65
CA GLY A 281 20.39 0.10 -16.50
C GLY A 281 19.44 -0.21 -15.35
N LEU A 282 19.97 -0.14 -14.13
CA LEU A 282 19.24 -0.34 -12.90
C LEU A 282 19.36 0.92 -12.03
N GLN A 283 18.23 1.53 -11.72
CA GLN A 283 18.12 2.54 -10.66
C GLN A 283 17.90 1.85 -9.31
N ILE A 284 18.52 2.36 -8.26
CA ILE A 284 18.37 1.88 -6.88
C ILE A 284 17.78 3.02 -6.06
N VAL A 285 16.62 2.79 -5.46
CA VAL A 285 15.93 3.76 -4.60
C VAL A 285 15.84 3.17 -3.20
N LEU A 286 16.61 3.71 -2.26
CA LEU A 286 16.41 3.44 -0.84
C LEU A 286 15.40 4.44 -0.29
N ALA A 287 14.24 3.97 0.13
CA ALA A 287 13.26 4.75 0.87
C ALA A 287 13.20 4.27 2.31
N TYR A 288 13.47 5.17 3.25
CA TYR A 288 13.54 4.82 4.66
C TYR A 288 12.85 5.81 5.56
N ASN A 289 12.43 5.33 6.72
CA ASN A 289 11.91 6.14 7.82
C ASN A 289 12.75 5.93 9.09
N THR A 290 12.86 6.99 9.90
CA THR A 290 13.56 6.97 11.19
C THR A 290 13.01 8.06 12.12
N PRO A 291 12.84 7.81 13.42
CA PRO A 291 12.35 8.82 14.37
C PRO A 291 13.41 9.90 14.69
N ARG A 292 14.68 9.62 14.41
CA ARG A 292 15.83 10.49 14.71
C ARG A 292 16.93 10.31 13.68
N THR A 293 17.82 11.29 13.58
CA THR A 293 19.03 11.15 12.78
C THR A 293 19.90 9.99 13.29
N MET A 294 20.42 9.17 12.37
CA MET A 294 21.22 7.98 12.64
C MET A 294 22.59 8.08 11.93
N PRO A 295 23.69 7.59 12.54
CA PRO A 295 25.03 7.66 11.94
C PRO A 295 25.16 7.03 10.54
N VAL A 296 24.35 6.01 10.25
CA VAL A 296 24.36 5.34 8.94
C VAL A 296 23.94 6.28 7.79
N GLU A 297 23.16 7.33 8.07
CA GLU A 297 22.67 8.27 7.06
C GLU A 297 23.82 9.00 6.32
N GLU A 298 24.91 9.32 7.00
CA GLU A 298 26.08 9.95 6.37
C GLU A 298 26.75 9.00 5.37
N THR A 299 26.92 7.73 5.76
CA THR A 299 27.42 6.67 4.87
C THR A 299 26.51 6.50 3.65
N LEU A 300 25.18 6.50 3.84
CA LEU A 300 24.22 6.37 2.75
C LEU A 300 24.30 7.56 1.77
N ALA A 301 24.47 8.77 2.30
CA ALA A 301 24.64 9.98 1.48
C ALA A 301 25.97 9.95 0.70
N GLU A 302 27.05 9.44 1.28
CA GLU A 302 28.32 9.20 0.57
C GLU A 302 28.16 8.19 -0.57
N MET A 303 27.47 7.09 -0.31
CA MET A 303 27.21 6.06 -1.34
C MET A 303 26.38 6.64 -2.50
N ALA A 304 25.36 7.46 -2.22
CA ALA A 304 24.55 8.10 -3.24
C ALA A 304 25.34 9.13 -4.08
N ARG A 305 26.32 9.81 -3.47
CA ARG A 305 27.25 10.70 -4.20
C ARG A 305 28.20 9.92 -5.10
N ALA A 306 28.60 8.72 -4.69
CA ALA A 306 29.55 7.88 -5.42
C ALA A 306 28.93 7.10 -6.58
N ASP A 307 27.64 6.75 -6.49
CA ASP A 307 26.91 5.99 -7.52
C ASP A 307 25.64 6.74 -7.95
N PRO A 308 25.60 7.32 -9.16
CA PRO A 308 24.44 8.09 -9.63
C PRO A 308 23.19 7.24 -9.83
N ARG A 309 23.30 5.91 -9.81
CA ARG A 309 22.15 5.00 -9.84
C ARG A 309 21.40 4.97 -8.51
N LEU A 310 22.06 5.33 -7.41
CA LEU A 310 21.52 5.24 -6.06
C LEU A 310 20.88 6.57 -5.65
N LYS A 311 19.58 6.52 -5.38
CA LYS A 311 18.81 7.60 -4.76
C LYS A 311 18.41 7.18 -3.35
N VAL A 312 18.71 8.03 -2.37
CA VAL A 312 18.39 7.82 -0.95
C VAL A 312 17.34 8.84 -0.53
N ILE A 313 16.20 8.35 -0.05
CA ILE A 313 15.02 9.14 0.30
C ILE A 313 14.68 8.87 1.75
N ARG A 314 14.70 9.93 2.56
CA ARG A 314 14.13 9.92 3.90
C ARG A 314 12.65 10.30 3.81
N VAL A 315 11.78 9.37 4.16
CA VAL A 315 10.33 9.55 4.11
C VAL A 315 9.86 10.04 5.48
N GLU A 316 9.73 11.35 5.62
CA GLU A 316 9.29 11.98 6.87
C GLU A 316 7.83 11.60 7.18
N GLY A 317 7.56 11.28 8.44
CA GLY A 317 6.22 10.89 8.90
C GLY A 317 5.77 9.48 8.54
N SER A 318 6.56 8.71 7.78
CA SER A 318 6.25 7.31 7.49
C SER A 318 6.40 6.44 8.75
N GLU A 319 5.42 5.56 8.95
CA GLU A 319 5.32 4.55 10.00
C GLU A 319 5.32 3.11 9.44
N SER A 320 5.21 2.92 8.12
CA SER A 320 5.14 1.58 7.51
C SER A 320 5.98 1.43 6.23
N LYS A 321 6.26 0.17 5.89
CA LYS A 321 6.94 -0.20 4.64
C LYS A 321 6.16 0.22 3.40
N ALA A 322 4.83 0.07 3.42
CA ALA A 322 3.97 0.44 2.30
C ALA A 322 4.10 1.94 1.97
N GLN A 323 4.13 2.80 2.99
CA GLN A 323 4.31 4.25 2.82
C GLN A 323 5.68 4.58 2.23
N ASN A 324 6.75 3.93 2.71
CA ASN A 324 8.09 4.11 2.13
C ASN A 324 8.12 3.73 0.64
N VAL A 325 7.48 2.62 0.28
CA VAL A 325 7.38 2.19 -1.13
C VAL A 325 6.59 3.21 -1.95
N ASN A 326 5.42 3.65 -1.47
CA ASN A 326 4.59 4.61 -2.22
C ASN A 326 5.29 5.94 -2.43
N ALA A 327 6.01 6.44 -1.42
CA ALA A 327 6.83 7.65 -1.54
C ALA A 327 7.98 7.47 -2.55
N ALA A 328 8.55 6.28 -2.65
CA ALA A 328 9.61 5.97 -3.62
C ALA A 328 9.11 5.91 -5.06
N LEU A 329 7.83 5.59 -5.30
CA LEU A 329 7.28 5.40 -6.65
C LEU A 329 7.43 6.65 -7.52
N SER A 330 7.22 7.85 -6.97
CA SER A 330 7.38 9.13 -7.69
C SER A 330 8.82 9.37 -8.20
N GLU A 331 9.78 8.61 -7.68
CA GLU A 331 11.20 8.73 -8.02
C GLU A 331 11.69 7.59 -8.92
N THR A 332 10.81 6.67 -9.29
CA THR A 332 11.13 5.56 -10.18
C THR A 332 11.21 6.01 -11.64
N THR A 333 12.20 5.50 -12.35
CA THR A 333 12.43 5.79 -13.78
C THR A 333 12.43 4.53 -14.65
N GLY A 334 12.43 3.34 -14.04
CA GLY A 334 12.35 2.06 -14.73
C GLY A 334 10.95 1.75 -15.27
N GLU A 335 10.90 0.98 -16.36
CA GLU A 335 9.66 0.46 -16.94
C GLU A 335 9.09 -0.73 -16.13
N PHE A 336 9.92 -1.34 -15.28
CA PHE A 336 9.48 -2.27 -14.25
C PHE A 336 10.23 -2.03 -12.92
N ILE A 337 9.55 -2.36 -11.83
CA ILE A 337 9.97 -2.01 -10.47
C ILE A 337 10.05 -3.30 -9.65
N GLY A 338 11.19 -3.53 -9.00
CA GLY A 338 11.37 -4.56 -7.99
C GLY A 338 11.30 -3.97 -6.58
N ILE A 339 10.59 -4.60 -5.66
CA ILE A 339 10.48 -4.17 -4.25
C ILE A 339 11.21 -5.15 -3.35
N PHE A 340 12.04 -4.61 -2.45
CA PHE A 340 12.92 -5.40 -1.58
C PHE A 340 12.94 -4.84 -0.15
N ASP A 341 13.14 -5.75 0.80
CA ASP A 341 13.49 -5.41 2.17
C ASP A 341 14.96 -5.04 2.32
N ALA A 342 15.28 -4.35 3.41
CA ALA A 342 16.61 -3.84 3.72
C ALA A 342 17.67 -4.91 4.01
N ASP A 343 17.29 -6.18 4.14
CA ASP A 343 18.15 -7.33 4.38
C ASP A 343 18.26 -8.29 3.17
N HIS A 344 17.53 -8.00 2.08
CA HIS A 344 17.49 -8.86 0.89
C HIS A 344 18.58 -8.52 -0.10
N HIS A 345 19.43 -9.50 -0.40
CA HIS A 345 20.41 -9.38 -1.47
C HIS A 345 19.83 -9.96 -2.76
N PRO A 346 19.83 -9.23 -3.89
CA PRO A 346 19.33 -9.74 -5.14
C PRO A 346 20.29 -10.80 -5.70
N GLU A 347 19.75 -11.84 -6.32
CA GLU A 347 20.55 -12.70 -7.18
C GLU A 347 21.06 -11.87 -8.36
N PRO A 348 22.35 -12.00 -8.77
CA PRO A 348 22.94 -11.14 -9.80
C PRO A 348 22.15 -11.07 -11.12
N ASN A 349 21.51 -12.17 -11.53
CA ASN A 349 20.68 -12.22 -12.74
C ASN A 349 19.17 -12.05 -12.47
N GLY A 350 18.77 -11.70 -11.25
CA GLY A 350 17.39 -11.61 -10.81
C GLY A 350 16.54 -10.72 -11.70
N PHE A 351 17.01 -9.50 -11.97
CA PHE A 351 16.33 -8.54 -12.86
C PHE A 351 16.23 -9.02 -14.32
N ARG A 352 17.26 -9.72 -14.83
CA ARG A 352 17.21 -10.30 -16.18
C ARG A 352 16.16 -11.40 -16.27
N ARG A 353 16.02 -12.21 -15.21
CA ARG A 353 15.03 -13.28 -15.13
C ARG A 353 13.61 -12.75 -14.91
N ALA A 354 13.45 -11.73 -14.07
CA ALA A 354 12.18 -11.05 -13.84
C ALA A 354 11.65 -10.43 -15.13
N TRP A 355 12.51 -9.72 -15.88
CA TRP A 355 12.12 -9.14 -17.17
C TRP A 355 11.61 -10.19 -18.15
N ARG A 356 12.28 -11.34 -18.29
CA ARG A 356 11.84 -12.42 -19.21
C ARG A 356 10.44 -12.94 -18.88
N TRP A 357 10.04 -12.93 -17.61
CA TRP A 357 8.66 -13.26 -17.22
C TRP A 357 7.69 -12.15 -17.55
N LEU A 358 8.01 -10.90 -17.18
CA LEU A 358 7.14 -9.75 -17.44
C LEU A 358 6.88 -9.56 -18.94
N ASP A 359 7.94 -9.72 -19.72
CA ASP A 359 7.92 -9.65 -21.18
C ASP A 359 7.12 -10.79 -21.82
N SER A 360 7.07 -11.96 -21.18
CA SER A 360 6.25 -13.10 -21.62
C SER A 360 4.75 -12.97 -21.27
N GLY A 361 4.30 -11.76 -20.93
CA GLY A 361 2.89 -11.42 -20.70
C GLY A 361 2.44 -11.46 -19.25
N TYR A 362 3.34 -11.63 -18.27
CA TYR A 362 2.98 -11.54 -16.85
C TYR A 362 3.07 -10.10 -16.35
N ASP A 363 2.17 -9.70 -15.46
CA ASP A 363 2.20 -8.34 -14.89
C ASP A 363 3.02 -8.24 -13.61
N ILE A 364 3.10 -9.36 -12.87
CA ILE A 364 3.75 -9.47 -11.57
C ILE A 364 4.58 -10.75 -11.53
N VAL A 365 5.79 -10.66 -10.96
CA VAL A 365 6.70 -11.79 -10.76
C VAL A 365 7.17 -11.82 -9.33
N GLN A 366 6.86 -12.88 -8.60
CA GLN A 366 7.45 -13.14 -7.28
C GLN A 366 8.74 -13.93 -7.45
N GLY A 367 9.85 -13.39 -6.95
CA GLY A 367 11.11 -14.09 -6.84
C GLY A 367 11.14 -15.06 -5.67
N HIS A 368 12.03 -16.05 -5.74
CA HIS A 368 12.29 -16.97 -4.65
C HIS A 368 13.19 -16.28 -3.61
N CYS A 369 12.70 -16.10 -2.38
CA CYS A 369 13.51 -15.63 -1.25
C CYS A 369 14.12 -16.83 -0.50
N ALA A 370 15.46 -16.85 -0.40
CA ALA A 370 16.20 -17.90 0.29
C ALA A 370 16.92 -17.33 1.53
N VAL A 371 16.91 -18.08 2.63
CA VAL A 371 17.54 -17.70 3.89
C VAL A 371 19.05 -17.92 3.80
N ARG A 372 19.84 -16.84 3.89
CA ARG A 372 21.30 -16.88 3.70
C ARG A 372 22.04 -17.55 4.86
N ASN A 373 21.51 -17.46 6.08
CA ASN A 373 22.14 -17.98 7.29
C ASN A 373 21.51 -19.29 7.80
N GLY A 374 20.89 -20.06 6.89
CA GLY A 374 20.21 -21.32 7.25
C GLY A 374 21.10 -22.29 8.02
N ASP A 375 22.41 -22.29 7.77
CA ASP A 375 23.34 -23.24 8.40
C ASP A 375 23.94 -22.78 9.74
N GLU A 376 23.65 -21.57 10.22
CA GLU A 376 24.24 -21.03 11.46
C GLU A 376 23.75 -21.72 12.72
N THR A 377 22.46 -22.04 12.79
CA THR A 377 21.82 -22.64 13.97
C THR A 377 20.76 -23.65 13.55
N TRP A 378 20.32 -24.49 14.48
CA TRP A 378 19.19 -25.39 14.23
C TRP A 378 17.90 -24.61 13.93
N VAL A 379 17.67 -23.47 14.59
CA VAL A 379 16.49 -22.63 14.37
C VAL A 379 16.52 -22.00 12.98
N SER A 380 17.64 -21.38 12.58
CA SER A 380 17.79 -20.79 11.24
C SER A 380 17.66 -21.84 10.14
N ARG A 381 18.08 -23.08 10.39
CA ARG A 381 17.89 -24.20 9.45
C ARG A 381 16.43 -24.57 9.28
N MET A 382 15.67 -24.63 10.37
CA MET A 382 14.22 -24.86 10.30
C MET A 382 13.52 -23.74 9.53
N VAL A 383 13.88 -22.48 9.79
CA VAL A 383 13.35 -21.33 9.04
C VAL A 383 13.72 -21.41 7.56
N ALA A 384 14.96 -21.79 7.22
CA ALA A 384 15.38 -21.96 5.83
C ALA A 384 14.56 -23.04 5.10
N VAL A 385 14.33 -24.19 5.74
CA VAL A 385 13.49 -25.28 5.19
C VAL A 385 12.05 -24.82 5.01
N GLU A 386 11.49 -24.08 5.97
CA GLU A 386 10.13 -23.54 5.86
C GLU A 386 10.00 -22.52 4.71
N PHE A 387 10.99 -21.62 4.55
CA PHE A 387 11.03 -20.69 3.42
C PHE A 387 11.11 -21.42 2.07
N GLU A 388 11.95 -22.45 1.95
CA GLU A 388 12.05 -23.28 0.75
C GLU A 388 10.72 -24.01 0.47
N ALA A 389 10.05 -24.54 1.50
CA ALA A 389 8.73 -25.16 1.33
C ALA A 389 7.70 -24.16 0.77
N ILE A 390 7.72 -22.90 1.23
CA ILE A 390 6.82 -21.85 0.75
C ILE A 390 7.18 -21.44 -0.69
N TYR A 391 8.43 -21.04 -0.93
CA TYR A 391 8.82 -20.40 -2.20
C TYR A 391 9.17 -21.38 -3.31
N ALA A 392 9.72 -22.56 -3.00
CA ALA A 392 10.10 -23.55 -3.99
C ALA A 392 8.98 -24.58 -4.26
N VAL A 393 8.02 -24.74 -3.34
CA VAL A 393 6.94 -25.73 -3.48
C VAL A 393 5.55 -25.07 -3.53
N SER A 394 5.09 -24.44 -2.44
CA SER A 394 3.72 -23.94 -2.36
C SER A 394 3.42 -22.84 -3.38
N HIS A 395 4.28 -21.84 -3.53
CA HIS A 395 4.08 -20.75 -4.49
C HIS A 395 4.00 -21.22 -5.95
N PRO A 396 4.98 -21.97 -6.50
CA PRO A 396 4.90 -22.43 -7.88
C PRO A 396 3.77 -23.45 -8.09
N GLY A 397 3.50 -24.31 -7.10
CA GLY A 397 2.38 -25.25 -7.12
C GLY A 397 1.03 -24.53 -7.24
N ARG A 398 0.79 -23.53 -6.39
CA ARG A 398 -0.42 -22.68 -6.40
C ARG A 398 -0.54 -21.85 -7.67
N ALA A 399 0.56 -21.24 -8.11
CA ALA A 399 0.57 -20.47 -9.35
C ALA A 399 0.16 -21.33 -10.56
N ARG A 400 0.55 -22.60 -10.56
CA ARG A 400 0.15 -23.55 -11.61
C ARG A 400 -1.27 -24.07 -11.45
N LEU A 401 -1.72 -24.35 -10.22
CA LEU A 401 -3.04 -24.92 -9.95
C LEU A 401 -4.17 -23.91 -10.07
N HIS A 402 -3.94 -22.70 -9.55
CA HIS A 402 -4.97 -21.67 -9.39
C HIS A 402 -4.78 -20.45 -10.28
N HIS A 403 -3.69 -20.39 -11.06
CA HIS A 403 -3.40 -19.29 -11.99
C HIS A 403 -3.28 -17.91 -11.33
N PHE A 404 -2.92 -17.84 -10.04
CA PHE A 404 -2.58 -16.59 -9.34
C PHE A 404 -1.23 -16.67 -8.63
N GLY A 405 -0.56 -15.53 -8.46
CA GLY A 405 0.67 -15.41 -7.68
C GLY A 405 0.43 -14.71 -6.33
N ILE A 406 1.26 -15.01 -5.34
CA ILE A 406 1.28 -14.32 -4.04
C ILE A 406 2.54 -13.49 -3.97
N PHE A 407 2.41 -12.19 -3.67
CA PHE A 407 3.54 -11.35 -3.33
C PHE A 407 3.96 -11.62 -1.88
N GLY A 408 5.21 -12.05 -1.68
CA GLY A 408 5.75 -12.45 -0.39
C GLY A 408 6.33 -11.31 0.44
N GLY A 409 6.07 -10.06 0.07
CA GLY A 409 6.59 -8.86 0.75
C GLY A 409 7.94 -8.36 0.21
N SER A 410 8.76 -9.18 -0.41
CA SER A 410 10.07 -8.78 -0.97
C SER A 410 10.41 -9.59 -2.22
N ASN A 411 11.40 -9.15 -2.99
CA ASN A 411 11.83 -9.77 -4.25
C ASN A 411 10.68 -9.96 -5.25
N GLY A 412 9.70 -9.04 -5.22
CA GLY A 412 8.59 -8.98 -6.17
C GLY A 412 8.85 -7.93 -7.23
N TYR A 413 8.43 -8.18 -8.46
CA TYR A 413 8.63 -7.29 -9.60
C TYR A 413 7.29 -7.02 -10.29
N TRP A 414 7.06 -5.76 -10.66
CA TRP A 414 5.85 -5.29 -11.35
C TRP A 414 6.21 -4.50 -12.59
N LYS A 415 5.36 -4.54 -13.61
CA LYS A 415 5.34 -3.46 -14.61
C LYS A 415 5.08 -2.13 -13.90
N ALA A 416 5.84 -1.09 -14.24
CA ALA A 416 5.82 0.16 -13.48
C ALA A 416 4.42 0.80 -13.47
N HIS A 417 3.76 0.89 -14.62
CA HIS A 417 2.41 1.48 -14.73
C HIS A 417 1.40 0.81 -13.78
N LEU A 418 1.46 -0.52 -13.66
CA LEU A 418 0.55 -1.28 -12.80
C LEU A 418 0.80 -0.98 -11.32
N LEU A 419 2.07 -0.88 -10.91
CA LEU A 419 2.40 -0.56 -9.52
C LEU A 419 2.03 0.89 -9.16
N HIS A 420 2.16 1.82 -10.12
CA HIS A 420 1.68 3.20 -9.98
C HIS A 420 0.15 3.30 -9.87
N GLU A 421 -0.57 2.45 -10.60
CA GLU A 421 -2.04 2.36 -10.55
C GLU A 421 -2.55 1.73 -9.26
N ILE A 422 -1.96 0.61 -8.82
CA ILE A 422 -2.47 -0.16 -7.66
C ILE A 422 -1.98 0.41 -6.31
N ARG A 423 -0.72 0.89 -6.26
CA ARG A 423 -0.01 1.28 -5.02
C ARG A 423 0.06 0.15 -3.96
N MET A 424 0.76 0.42 -2.85
CA MET A 424 0.79 -0.47 -1.69
C MET A 424 -0.12 0.07 -0.60
N HIS A 425 -1.17 -0.67 -0.24
CA HIS A 425 -2.03 -0.26 0.86
C HIS A 425 -1.33 -0.36 2.22
N ALA A 426 -1.62 0.61 3.09
CA ALA A 426 -1.01 0.74 4.41
C ALA A 426 -1.16 -0.47 5.35
N PHE A 427 -2.22 -1.27 5.17
CA PHE A 427 -2.52 -2.45 5.99
C PHE A 427 -1.96 -3.76 5.41
N MET A 428 -1.30 -3.72 4.25
CA MET A 428 -0.79 -4.94 3.59
C MET A 428 0.58 -5.40 4.11
N LEU A 429 1.28 -4.60 4.92
CA LEU A 429 2.66 -4.88 5.36
C LEU A 429 2.91 -4.51 6.82
#